data_AF-A0A9X7RIB5-F1
#
_entry.id   AF-A0A9X7RIB5-F1
#
_cell.length_a   1.000
_cell.length_b   1.000
_cell.length_c   1.000
_cell.angle_alpha   90.00
_cell.angle_beta   90.00
_cell.angle_gamma   90.00
#
_symmetry.space_group_name_H-M   'P 1'
#
loop_
_entity.id
_entity.type
_entity.pdbx_description
1 polymer ?
#
loop_
_entity_poly.entity_id
_entity_poly.type
_entity_poly.pdbx_seq_one_letter_code
_entity_poly.pdbx_strand_id
1 'polypeptide(L)'
;MSVMHEPWLVALSLVMAFQGSFVGLNLAVQVRSAIDPRRRLLLAGAALTVALAIWSMHFVGMLAARLPVAVDFLVLPTLLSFLVCVLVVGIAVFAASNARLTPIRLGLSAFVMGSGICTMHYLGMYALHGSLQMEHDPAYVFASFLIAFNAAGLAMWLLFGLGRRPPIVISAAVLALAISAMHYTAMAGLTYETLQPVSGTLAPALSPGMLAILVSCVAFLVSGLFLLALVPAQEDQTDRGMVRNQQLEEELRAASEDKQGQSAQAVMAVSGKTASGLQAVAQAVRPGQPLGKGMLPIERDGQKTKIGVLDIYAIHADAHYTRLYDGSREFFCPLSISEAEQQLDPRTFNRVHRSHIVNLSRVVSYKRSGDGGVLILAGQEGQSVPVSRSRWGRVKARLKALGQNRHQSHTGHEQPAAAQ
;
A
#
# COMPACT_ATOMS: atom_id res chain seq x y z
N MET A 1 24.04 -24.27 33.35
CA MET A 1 23.25 -25.44 32.90
C MET A 1 22.54 -25.10 31.59
N SER A 2 22.20 -26.07 30.73
CA SER A 2 21.43 -25.82 29.50
C SER A 2 19.96 -25.57 29.80
N VAL A 3 19.30 -24.71 29.00
CA VAL A 3 17.89 -24.34 29.21
C VAL A 3 16.95 -25.46 28.76
N MET A 4 16.16 -26.00 29.71
CA MET A 4 15.02 -26.86 29.38
C MET A 4 13.76 -26.02 29.18
N HIS A 5 12.82 -26.49 28.35
CA HIS A 5 11.61 -25.72 28.03
C HIS A 5 10.33 -26.48 28.37
N GLU A 6 9.31 -25.76 28.83
CA GLU A 6 7.93 -26.23 28.96
C GLU A 6 7.23 -26.33 27.59
N PRO A 7 6.85 -27.54 27.12
CA PRO A 7 6.39 -27.72 25.74
C PRO A 7 5.14 -26.90 25.38
N TRP A 8 4.21 -26.73 26.32
CA TRP A 8 2.97 -25.99 26.06
C TRP A 8 3.20 -24.47 25.93
N LEU A 9 4.17 -23.91 26.68
CA LEU A 9 4.57 -22.51 26.56
C LEU A 9 5.34 -22.28 25.25
N VAL A 10 6.15 -23.24 24.81
CA VAL A 10 6.76 -23.21 23.48
C VAL A 10 5.67 -23.15 22.41
N ALA A 11 4.70 -24.06 22.45
CA ALA A 11 3.58 -24.06 21.51
C ALA A 11 2.81 -22.73 21.53
N LEU A 12 2.52 -22.19 22.73
CA LEU A 12 1.85 -20.90 22.88
C LEU A 12 2.66 -19.76 22.25
N SER A 13 3.98 -19.71 22.47
CA SER A 13 4.84 -18.69 21.85
C SER A 13 4.78 -18.71 20.32
N LEU A 14 4.72 -19.91 19.71
CA LEU A 14 4.57 -20.08 18.26
C LEU A 14 3.21 -19.56 17.77
N VAL A 15 2.13 -19.85 18.51
CA VAL A 15 0.79 -19.34 18.22
C VAL A 15 0.76 -17.80 18.29
N MET A 16 1.39 -17.22 19.31
CA MET A 16 1.48 -15.76 19.47
C MET A 16 2.26 -15.11 18.31
N ALA A 17 3.37 -15.71 17.91
CA ALA A 17 4.14 -15.26 16.74
C ALA A 17 3.29 -15.32 15.46
N PHE A 18 2.57 -16.42 15.26
CA PHE A 18 1.71 -16.64 14.10
C PHE A 18 0.57 -15.63 14.02
N GLN A 19 -0.21 -15.46 15.09
CA GLN A 19 -1.38 -14.59 15.04
C GLN A 19 -0.99 -13.12 14.79
N GLY A 20 0.04 -12.62 15.49
CA GLY A 20 0.44 -11.23 15.38
C GLY A 20 1.07 -10.95 14.02
N SER A 21 1.85 -11.91 13.50
CA SER A 21 2.34 -11.87 12.12
C SER A 21 1.17 -11.87 11.13
N PHE A 22 0.18 -12.75 11.29
CA PHE A 22 -0.97 -12.82 10.41
C PHE A 22 -1.73 -11.49 10.33
N VAL A 23 -2.06 -10.88 11.48
CA VAL A 23 -2.72 -9.58 11.53
C VAL A 23 -1.84 -8.50 10.91
N GLY A 24 -0.58 -8.41 11.32
CA GLY A 24 0.33 -7.36 10.86
C GLY A 24 0.62 -7.40 9.37
N LEU A 25 0.80 -8.60 8.80
CA LEU A 25 0.96 -8.78 7.36
C LEU A 25 -0.33 -8.41 6.61
N ASN A 26 -1.51 -8.74 7.14
CA ASN A 26 -2.79 -8.37 6.53
C ASN A 26 -2.97 -6.84 6.44
N LEU A 27 -2.64 -6.13 7.52
CA LEU A 27 -2.66 -4.66 7.55
C LEU A 27 -1.60 -4.05 6.62
N ALA A 28 -0.38 -4.58 6.63
CA ALA A 28 0.73 -4.07 5.83
C ALA A 28 0.47 -4.14 4.31
N VAL A 29 -0.22 -5.18 3.83
CA VAL A 29 -0.58 -5.32 2.41
C VAL A 29 -1.51 -4.20 1.95
N GLN A 30 -2.40 -3.73 2.82
CA GLN A 30 -3.38 -2.68 2.53
C GLN A 30 -2.76 -1.26 2.50
N VAL A 31 -1.56 -1.08 3.10
CA VAL A 31 -0.90 0.24 3.20
C VAL A 31 -0.67 0.89 1.84
N ARG A 32 -0.36 0.12 0.80
CA ARG A 32 0.01 0.66 -0.53
C ARG A 32 -1.17 1.25 -1.31
N SER A 33 -2.38 0.78 -1.06
CA SER A 33 -3.60 1.24 -1.72
C SER A 33 -4.37 2.28 -0.90
N ALA A 34 -3.98 2.52 0.34
CA ALA A 34 -4.64 3.46 1.23
C ALA A 34 -4.17 4.90 1.02
N ILE A 35 -5.10 5.84 1.18
CA ILE A 35 -4.88 7.29 1.17
C ILE A 35 -4.73 7.78 2.62
N ASP A 36 -4.02 8.89 2.86
CA ASP A 36 -3.96 9.55 4.17
C ASP A 36 -5.38 10.05 4.56
N PRO A 37 -5.88 9.83 5.79
CA PRO A 37 -5.21 9.42 7.04
C PRO A 37 -5.18 7.89 7.31
N ARG A 38 -5.97 7.10 6.58
CA ARG A 38 -6.10 5.65 6.79
C ARG A 38 -4.77 4.93 6.63
N ARG A 39 -3.95 5.37 5.67
CA ARG A 39 -2.60 4.87 5.45
C ARG A 39 -1.73 4.93 6.70
N ARG A 40 -1.82 6.01 7.49
CA ARG A 40 -1.08 6.17 8.75
C ARG A 40 -1.57 5.18 9.81
N LEU A 41 -2.88 4.98 9.93
CA LEU A 41 -3.45 3.99 10.85
C LEU A 41 -3.05 2.56 10.47
N LEU A 42 -3.05 2.22 9.19
CA LEU A 42 -2.61 0.90 8.72
C LEU A 42 -1.12 0.67 8.97
N LEU A 43 -0.28 1.69 8.76
CA LEU A 43 1.14 1.62 9.09
C LEU A 43 1.36 1.44 10.59
N ALA A 44 0.68 2.22 11.43
CA ALA A 44 0.78 2.11 12.88
C ALA A 44 0.28 0.75 13.36
N GLY A 45 -0.88 0.28 12.88
CA GLY A 45 -1.45 -1.02 13.21
C GLY A 45 -0.56 -2.17 12.77
N ALA A 46 -0.02 -2.14 11.55
CA ALA A 46 0.93 -3.15 11.06
C ALA A 46 2.21 -3.18 11.90
N ALA A 47 2.80 -2.01 12.19
CA ALA A 47 4.00 -1.93 13.01
C ALA A 47 3.78 -2.47 14.42
N LEU A 48 2.68 -2.06 15.06
CA LEU A 48 2.36 -2.44 16.43
C LEU A 48 2.04 -3.94 16.53
N THR A 49 1.25 -4.49 15.61
CA THR A 49 0.88 -5.93 15.63
C THR A 49 2.06 -6.84 15.30
N VAL A 50 2.92 -6.47 14.35
CA VAL A 50 4.16 -7.24 14.09
C VAL A 50 5.11 -7.14 15.28
N ALA A 51 5.31 -5.96 15.87
CA ALA A 51 6.16 -5.81 17.06
C ALA A 51 5.59 -6.58 18.26
N LEU A 52 4.27 -6.59 18.42
CA LEU A 52 3.57 -7.38 19.43
C LEU A 52 3.75 -8.88 19.20
N ALA A 53 3.77 -9.33 17.94
CA ALA A 53 4.08 -10.73 17.60
C ALA A 53 5.49 -11.13 18.06
N ILE A 54 6.50 -10.31 17.71
CA ILE A 54 7.90 -10.58 18.02
C ILE A 54 8.10 -10.53 19.55
N TRP A 55 7.59 -9.49 20.21
CA TRP A 55 7.74 -9.30 21.66
C TRP A 55 6.97 -10.33 22.49
N SER A 56 5.70 -10.61 22.17
CA SER A 56 4.92 -11.59 22.93
C SER A 56 5.44 -13.01 22.74
N MET A 57 5.90 -13.37 21.52
CA MET A 57 6.59 -14.63 21.31
C MET A 57 7.84 -14.71 22.19
N HIS A 58 8.69 -13.68 22.17
CA HIS A 58 9.91 -13.67 22.97
C HIS A 58 9.62 -13.77 24.48
N PHE A 59 8.67 -13.00 24.99
CA PHE A 59 8.31 -13.00 26.40
C PHE A 59 7.75 -14.36 26.85
N VAL A 60 6.80 -14.93 26.11
CA VAL A 60 6.26 -16.27 26.39
C VAL A 60 7.33 -17.35 26.21
N GLY A 61 8.23 -17.19 25.25
CA GLY A 61 9.38 -18.08 25.03
C GLY A 61 10.38 -18.06 26.20
N MET A 62 10.65 -16.88 26.78
CA MET A 62 11.42 -16.77 28.03
C MET A 62 10.71 -17.46 29.20
N LEU A 63 9.38 -17.30 29.33
CA LEU A 63 8.60 -18.00 30.35
C LEU A 63 8.58 -19.52 30.15
N ALA A 64 8.78 -19.99 28.92
CA ALA A 64 8.91 -21.42 28.63
C ALA A 64 10.20 -22.00 29.21
N ALA A 65 11.24 -21.21 29.43
CA ALA A 65 12.50 -21.66 30.02
C ALA A 65 12.30 -22.07 31.49
N ARG A 66 12.63 -23.32 31.81
CA ARG A 66 12.65 -23.84 33.18
C ARG A 66 13.93 -23.40 33.88
N LEU A 67 13.82 -22.32 34.64
CA LEU A 67 14.91 -21.81 35.46
C LEU A 67 14.80 -22.35 36.90
N PRO A 68 15.93 -22.66 37.56
CA PRO A 68 15.94 -23.27 38.90
C PRO A 68 15.55 -22.30 40.02
N VAL A 69 15.41 -21.00 39.70
CA VAL A 69 15.06 -19.93 40.62
C VAL A 69 13.84 -19.19 40.08
N ALA A 70 13.02 -18.65 40.98
CA ALA A 70 11.95 -17.72 40.59
C ALA A 70 12.59 -16.46 39.98
N VAL A 71 12.16 -16.09 38.77
CA VAL A 71 12.70 -14.92 38.08
C VAL A 71 11.60 -13.88 37.93
N ASP A 72 11.90 -12.68 38.43
CA ASP A 72 11.08 -11.50 38.22
C ASP A 72 11.52 -10.75 36.97
N PHE A 73 10.56 -10.08 36.32
CA PHE A 73 10.80 -9.28 35.13
C PHE A 73 10.77 -7.80 35.49
N LEU A 74 11.86 -7.09 35.20
CA LEU A 74 11.88 -5.65 35.30
C LEU A 74 10.95 -5.04 34.25
N VAL A 75 10.01 -4.21 34.71
CA VAL A 75 9.01 -3.58 33.84
C VAL A 75 9.67 -2.65 32.81
N LEU A 76 10.66 -1.86 33.21
CA LEU A 76 11.27 -0.85 32.35
C LEU A 76 12.03 -1.46 31.14
N PRO A 77 12.97 -2.41 31.29
CA PRO A 77 13.61 -3.07 30.15
C PRO A 77 12.59 -3.80 29.25
N THR A 78 11.55 -4.40 29.85
CA THR A 78 10.49 -5.10 29.12
C THR A 78 9.67 -4.17 28.22
N LEU A 79 9.30 -2.99 28.72
CA LEU A 79 8.58 -1.98 27.94
C LEU A 79 9.50 -1.30 26.92
N LEU A 80 10.77 -1.07 27.28
CA LEU A 80 11.74 -0.46 26.38
C LEU A 80 12.06 -1.37 25.19
N SER A 81 12.20 -2.68 25.41
CA SER A 81 12.41 -3.65 24.33
C SER A 81 11.22 -3.67 23.36
N PHE A 82 9.99 -3.63 23.88
CA PHE A 82 8.78 -3.50 23.07
C PHE A 82 8.78 -2.20 22.25
N LEU A 83 9.03 -1.05 22.89
CA LEU A 83 9.04 0.25 22.23
C LEU A 83 10.08 0.32 21.10
N VAL A 84 11.31 -0.12 21.36
CA VAL A 84 12.37 -0.19 20.34
C VAL A 84 11.92 -1.07 19.17
N CYS A 85 11.30 -2.21 19.44
CA CYS A 85 10.78 -3.08 18.40
C CYS A 85 9.71 -2.38 17.55
N VAL A 86 8.73 -1.73 18.17
CA VAL A 86 7.65 -0.99 17.48
C VAL A 86 8.22 0.07 16.54
N LEU A 87 9.19 0.87 17.02
CA LEU A 87 9.79 1.94 16.24
C LEU A 87 10.58 1.38 15.05
N VAL A 88 11.43 0.39 15.28
CA VAL A 88 12.31 -0.15 14.23
C VAL A 88 11.52 -0.94 13.18
N VAL A 89 10.55 -1.76 13.60
CA VAL A 89 9.64 -2.45 12.68
C VAL A 89 8.79 -1.43 11.91
N GLY A 90 8.29 -0.39 12.57
CA GLY A 90 7.53 0.68 11.93
C GLY A 90 8.32 1.42 10.85
N ILE A 91 9.59 1.77 11.13
CA ILE A 91 10.50 2.36 10.15
C ILE A 91 10.71 1.42 8.96
N ALA A 92 10.95 0.12 9.23
CA ALA A 92 11.17 -0.86 8.17
C ALA A 92 9.94 -1.04 7.26
N VAL A 93 8.74 -1.17 7.86
CA VAL A 93 7.47 -1.30 7.14
C VAL A 93 7.16 -0.02 6.36
N PHE A 94 7.35 1.16 6.95
CA PHE A 94 7.19 2.45 6.29
C PHE A 94 8.13 2.57 5.07
N ALA A 95 9.41 2.30 5.28
CA ALA A 95 10.42 2.34 4.23
C ALA A 95 10.09 1.36 3.09
N ALA A 96 9.59 0.17 3.41
CA ALA A 96 9.19 -0.83 2.41
C ALA A 96 7.85 -0.50 1.71
N SER A 97 7.01 0.35 2.31
CA SER A 97 5.70 0.73 1.77
C SER A 97 5.73 1.96 0.86
N ASN A 98 6.73 2.84 0.98
CA ASN A 98 6.69 4.19 0.39
C ASN A 98 7.00 4.28 -1.14
N ALA A 99 7.55 3.23 -1.77
CA ALA A 99 7.87 3.22 -3.21
C ALA A 99 8.23 1.79 -3.68
N ARG A 100 8.46 1.56 -4.99
CA ARG A 100 8.93 0.25 -5.52
C ARG A 100 10.13 -0.27 -4.73
N LEU A 101 10.06 -1.47 -4.15
CA LEU A 101 11.24 -2.04 -3.50
C LEU A 101 12.26 -2.41 -4.56
N THR A 102 13.36 -1.66 -4.55
CA THR A 102 14.60 -2.09 -5.16
C THR A 102 15.24 -3.13 -4.23
N PRO A 103 16.08 -4.04 -4.74
CA PRO A 103 16.83 -4.99 -3.91
C PRO A 103 17.63 -4.31 -2.80
N ILE A 104 18.17 -3.11 -3.06
CA ILE A 104 18.89 -2.30 -2.06
C ILE A 104 17.96 -1.86 -0.93
N ARG A 105 16.77 -1.32 -1.24
CA ARG A 105 15.80 -0.92 -0.22
C ARG A 105 15.28 -2.10 0.56
N LEU A 106 15.08 -3.24 -0.10
CA LEU A 106 14.74 -4.50 0.56
C LEU A 106 15.83 -4.89 1.58
N GLY A 107 17.10 -4.88 1.15
CA GLY A 107 18.23 -5.17 2.03
C GLY A 107 18.35 -4.20 3.21
N LEU A 108 18.19 -2.89 2.98
CA LEU A 108 18.21 -1.88 4.04
C LEU A 108 17.05 -2.04 5.02
N SER A 109 15.82 -2.24 4.53
CA SER A 109 14.65 -2.50 5.38
C SER A 109 14.81 -3.79 6.18
N ALA A 110 15.35 -4.84 5.57
CA ALA A 110 15.64 -6.11 6.24
C ALA A 110 16.70 -5.95 7.33
N PHE A 111 17.77 -5.20 7.06
CA PHE A 111 18.81 -4.92 8.04
C PHE A 111 18.28 -4.11 9.22
N VAL A 112 17.49 -3.07 8.97
CA VAL A 112 16.86 -2.25 10.02
C VAL A 112 15.93 -3.12 10.86
N MET A 113 15.01 -3.86 10.23
CA MET A 113 14.08 -4.73 10.95
C MET A 113 14.80 -5.84 11.73
N GLY A 114 15.77 -6.52 11.12
CA GLY A 114 16.56 -7.56 11.76
C GLY A 114 17.34 -7.04 12.96
N SER A 115 17.93 -5.84 12.87
CA SER A 115 18.57 -5.18 14.00
C SER A 115 17.57 -4.94 15.13
N GLY A 116 16.36 -4.48 14.83
CA GLY A 116 15.30 -4.29 15.83
C GLY A 116 14.88 -5.59 16.51
N ILE A 117 14.78 -6.70 15.76
CA ILE A 117 14.46 -8.03 16.30
C ILE A 117 15.57 -8.50 17.25
N CYS A 118 16.85 -8.39 16.84
CA CYS A 118 17.99 -8.70 17.71
C CYS A 118 18.01 -7.82 18.96
N THR A 119 17.90 -6.50 18.80
CA THR A 119 17.90 -5.56 19.93
C THR A 119 16.76 -5.86 20.89
N MET A 120 15.54 -6.09 20.41
CA MET A 120 14.41 -6.44 21.27
C MET A 120 14.70 -7.72 22.05
N HIS A 121 15.25 -8.75 21.41
CA HIS A 121 15.56 -10.02 22.06
C HIS A 121 16.59 -9.87 23.19
N TYR A 122 17.78 -9.34 22.88
CA TYR A 122 18.84 -9.23 23.91
C TYR A 122 18.51 -8.16 24.96
N LEU A 123 17.81 -7.08 24.59
CA LEU A 123 17.29 -6.12 25.57
C LEU A 123 16.20 -6.74 26.46
N GLY A 124 15.39 -7.64 25.91
CA GLY A 124 14.39 -8.41 26.64
C GLY A 124 15.01 -9.40 27.60
N MET A 125 16.14 -10.04 27.24
CA MET A 125 16.90 -10.90 28.15
C MET A 125 17.40 -10.14 29.38
N TYR A 126 17.83 -8.87 29.24
CA TYR A 126 18.19 -8.03 30.39
C TYR A 126 17.04 -7.73 31.36
N ALA A 127 15.78 -8.02 30.99
CA ALA A 127 14.64 -7.87 31.89
C ALA A 127 14.62 -8.94 33.00
N LEU A 128 15.27 -10.10 32.79
CA LEU A 128 15.39 -11.16 33.79
C LEU A 128 16.25 -10.65 34.95
N HIS A 129 15.63 -10.35 36.09
CA HIS A 129 16.29 -9.68 37.21
C HIS A 129 17.29 -10.60 37.94
N GLY A 130 18.52 -10.11 38.15
CA GLY A 130 19.44 -10.25 39.30
C GLY A 130 19.80 -11.62 39.90
N SER A 131 19.10 -12.71 39.57
CA SER A 131 19.30 -14.02 40.20
C SER A 131 20.21 -14.94 39.39
N LEU A 132 20.46 -14.57 38.12
CA LEU A 132 21.15 -15.38 37.13
C LEU A 132 22.23 -14.54 36.43
N GLN A 133 23.48 -14.99 36.48
CA GLN A 133 24.48 -14.55 35.52
C GLN A 133 24.23 -15.31 34.22
N MET A 134 23.90 -14.56 33.16
CA MET A 134 23.61 -15.10 31.83
C MET A 134 24.85 -14.94 30.95
N GLU A 135 25.35 -16.08 30.45
CA GLU A 135 26.40 -16.12 29.45
C GLU A 135 25.82 -16.59 28.12
N HIS A 136 26.25 -15.93 27.05
CA HIS A 136 25.80 -16.23 25.69
C HIS A 136 26.95 -16.75 24.87
N ASP A 137 26.81 -17.95 24.29
CA ASP A 137 27.76 -18.47 23.33
C ASP A 137 27.77 -17.57 22.06
N PRO A 138 28.91 -16.96 21.71
CA PRO A 138 29.03 -16.08 20.55
C PRO A 138 28.60 -16.72 19.23
N ALA A 139 28.75 -18.04 19.07
CA ALA A 139 28.36 -18.75 17.86
C ALA A 139 26.83 -18.76 17.69
N TYR A 140 26.09 -19.02 18.77
CA TYR A 140 24.63 -18.98 18.77
C TYR A 140 24.09 -17.56 18.67
N VAL A 141 24.77 -16.58 19.26
CA VAL A 141 24.45 -15.16 19.08
C VAL A 141 24.56 -14.80 17.60
N PHE A 142 25.67 -15.11 16.96
CA PHE A 142 25.88 -14.85 15.54
C PHE A 142 24.85 -15.59 14.65
N ALA A 143 24.57 -16.86 14.95
CA ALA A 143 23.55 -17.64 14.25
C ALA A 143 22.16 -17.00 14.38
N SER A 144 21.79 -16.54 15.59
CA SER A 144 20.52 -15.84 15.81
C SER A 144 20.42 -14.54 14.98
N PHE A 145 21.52 -13.80 14.84
CA PHE A 145 21.56 -12.58 14.03
C PHE A 145 21.36 -12.91 12.54
N LEU A 146 22.04 -13.94 12.03
CA LEU A 146 21.82 -14.40 10.66
C LEU A 146 20.35 -14.80 10.44
N ILE A 147 19.76 -15.55 11.36
CA ILE A 147 18.34 -15.92 11.26
C ILE A 147 17.47 -14.66 11.28
N ALA A 148 17.73 -13.68 12.15
CA ALA A 148 16.97 -12.44 12.25
C ALA A 148 16.98 -11.63 10.94
N PHE A 149 18.17 -11.43 10.35
CA PHE A 149 18.31 -10.67 9.10
C PHE A 149 17.67 -11.41 7.92
N ASN A 150 17.81 -12.73 7.83
CA ASN A 150 17.15 -13.53 6.80
C ASN A 150 15.64 -13.55 6.99
N ALA A 151 15.15 -13.67 8.24
CA ALA A 151 13.73 -13.61 8.58
C ALA A 151 13.11 -12.26 8.18
N ALA A 152 13.78 -11.15 8.51
CA ALA A 152 13.37 -9.81 8.13
C ALA A 152 13.36 -9.62 6.61
N GLY A 153 14.39 -10.11 5.91
CA GLY A 153 14.46 -10.10 4.45
C GLY A 153 13.34 -10.91 3.80
N LEU A 154 13.07 -12.10 4.34
CA LEU A 154 11.98 -12.98 3.90
C LEU A 154 10.62 -12.32 4.13
N ALA A 155 10.38 -11.72 5.30
CA ALA A 155 9.14 -10.98 5.59
C ALA A 155 8.91 -9.86 4.58
N MET A 156 9.94 -9.06 4.32
CA MET A 156 9.89 -7.96 3.36
C MET A 156 9.82 -8.46 1.91
N TRP A 157 10.30 -9.66 1.60
CA TRP A 157 10.12 -10.23 0.27
C TRP A 157 8.68 -10.75 0.09
N LEU A 158 8.12 -11.44 1.09
CA LEU A 158 6.76 -12.02 1.06
C LEU A 158 5.67 -10.95 0.93
N LEU A 159 5.82 -9.79 1.58
CA LEU A 159 4.84 -8.70 1.55
C LEU A 159 4.86 -7.86 0.27
N PHE A 160 6.06 -7.73 -0.29
CA PHE A 160 6.45 -6.51 -0.95
C PHE A 160 7.31 -6.78 -2.19
N GLY A 161 7.82 -8.00 -2.35
CA GLY A 161 8.60 -8.48 -3.48
C GLY A 161 7.85 -8.47 -4.82
N LEU A 162 8.61 -8.61 -5.90
CA LEU A 162 8.09 -8.67 -7.27
C LEU A 162 7.65 -10.10 -7.59
N GLY A 163 6.36 -10.31 -7.88
CA GLY A 163 5.84 -11.61 -8.33
C GLY A 163 4.48 -11.96 -7.75
N ARG A 164 4.11 -13.24 -7.87
CA ARG A 164 2.89 -13.79 -7.27
C ARG A 164 3.09 -13.91 -5.76
N ARG A 165 2.33 -13.14 -4.98
CA ARG A 165 2.41 -13.17 -3.52
C ARG A 165 1.85 -14.50 -3.00
N PRO A 166 2.54 -15.18 -2.07
CA PRO A 166 1.97 -16.34 -1.41
C PRO A 166 0.76 -15.92 -0.54
N PRO A 167 -0.12 -16.87 -0.20
CA PRO A 167 -1.20 -16.64 0.75
C PRO A 167 -0.68 -16.05 2.07
N ILE A 168 -1.39 -15.07 2.64
CA ILE A 168 -0.98 -14.38 3.88
C ILE A 168 -0.77 -15.36 5.03
N VAL A 169 -1.59 -16.41 5.12
CA VAL A 169 -1.47 -17.48 6.12
C VAL A 169 -0.09 -18.16 6.03
N ILE A 170 0.38 -18.47 4.82
CA ILE A 170 1.69 -19.11 4.61
C ILE A 170 2.80 -18.12 4.98
N SER A 171 2.69 -16.87 4.54
CA SER A 171 3.66 -15.83 4.89
C SER A 171 3.78 -15.61 6.40
N ALA A 172 2.64 -15.63 7.10
CA ALA A 172 2.57 -15.49 8.55
C ALA A 172 3.19 -16.68 9.27
N ALA A 173 2.90 -17.91 8.82
CA ALA A 173 3.51 -19.12 9.36
C ALA A 173 5.03 -19.11 9.20
N VAL A 174 5.53 -18.77 8.01
CA VAL A 174 6.96 -18.67 7.73
C VAL A 174 7.61 -17.59 8.60
N LEU A 175 7.00 -16.41 8.72
CA LEU A 175 7.51 -15.34 9.58
C LEU A 175 7.53 -15.75 11.05
N ALA A 176 6.45 -16.37 11.54
CA ALA A 176 6.37 -16.85 12.92
C ALA A 176 7.45 -17.87 13.24
N LEU A 177 7.63 -18.87 12.36
CA LEU A 177 8.69 -19.87 12.49
C LEU A 177 10.07 -19.21 12.48
N ALA A 178 10.30 -18.20 11.64
CA ALA A 178 11.58 -17.51 11.58
C ALA A 178 11.88 -16.68 12.84
N ILE A 179 10.88 -15.96 13.39
CA ILE A 179 11.01 -15.24 14.65
C ILE A 179 11.29 -16.24 15.79
N SER A 180 10.51 -17.33 15.87
CA SER A 180 10.72 -18.38 16.88
C SER A 180 12.07 -19.07 16.74
N ALA A 181 12.51 -19.37 15.52
CA ALA A 181 13.82 -19.98 15.25
C ALA A 181 14.95 -19.08 15.75
N MET A 182 14.87 -17.76 15.53
CA MET A 182 15.87 -16.83 16.06
C MET A 182 15.95 -16.92 17.58
N HIS A 183 14.80 -16.81 18.26
CA HIS A 183 14.73 -16.82 19.72
C HIS A 183 15.26 -18.13 20.32
N TYR A 184 14.77 -19.28 19.84
CA TYR A 184 15.19 -20.57 20.38
C TYR A 184 16.65 -20.91 20.01
N THR A 185 17.18 -20.40 18.90
CA THR A 185 18.61 -20.50 18.60
C THR A 185 19.43 -19.70 19.62
N ALA A 186 19.03 -18.47 19.94
CA ALA A 186 19.72 -17.67 20.96
C ALA A 186 19.63 -18.31 22.36
N MET A 187 18.46 -18.86 22.72
CA MET A 187 18.27 -19.57 23.99
C MET A 187 19.05 -20.88 24.07
N ALA A 188 19.27 -21.57 22.95
CA ALA A 188 20.08 -22.79 22.92
C ALA A 188 21.55 -22.53 23.29
N GLY A 189 22.05 -21.33 22.97
CA GLY A 189 23.39 -20.87 23.36
C GLY A 189 23.45 -20.13 24.69
N LEU A 190 22.35 -20.09 25.46
CA LEU A 190 22.32 -19.46 26.78
C LEU A 190 22.74 -20.45 27.85
N THR A 191 23.77 -20.09 28.61
CA THR A 191 24.11 -20.72 29.88
C THR A 191 23.84 -19.74 31.02
N TYR A 192 23.45 -20.29 32.17
CA TYR A 192 23.20 -19.48 33.35
C TYR A 192 23.82 -20.11 34.61
N GLU A 193 24.25 -19.23 35.51
CA GLU A 193 24.70 -19.54 36.86
C GLU A 193 23.88 -18.77 37.89
N THR A 194 23.49 -19.43 38.98
CA THR A 194 22.71 -18.82 40.06
C THR A 194 23.64 -18.08 41.00
N LEU A 195 23.49 -16.76 41.14
CA LEU A 195 24.43 -15.94 41.91
C LEU A 195 24.27 -16.06 43.42
N GLN A 196 23.09 -16.44 43.92
CA GLN A 196 22.86 -16.84 45.32
C GLN A 196 21.69 -17.84 45.43
N PRO A 197 21.77 -18.84 46.34
CA PRO A 197 20.58 -19.56 46.78
C PRO A 197 19.74 -18.58 47.61
N VAL A 198 18.70 -18.00 47.02
CA VAL A 198 17.85 -17.04 47.70
C VAL A 198 17.02 -17.77 48.75
N SER A 199 17.52 -17.76 49.98
CA SER A 199 16.73 -18.04 51.18
C SER A 199 15.75 -16.90 51.39
N GLY A 200 14.47 -17.09 51.04
CA GLY A 200 13.37 -16.31 51.60
C GLY A 200 12.75 -15.19 50.76
N THR A 201 12.75 -15.24 49.43
CA THR A 201 11.86 -14.38 48.65
C THR A 201 10.43 -14.95 48.64
N LEU A 202 9.46 -14.09 48.94
CA LEU A 202 8.03 -14.35 48.68
C LEU A 202 7.88 -14.90 47.26
N ALA A 203 7.11 -15.97 47.10
CA ALA A 203 6.81 -16.50 45.78
C ALA A 203 6.27 -15.37 44.88
N PRO A 204 6.70 -15.28 43.61
CA PRO A 204 6.22 -14.24 42.71
C PRO A 204 4.68 -14.25 42.69
N ALA A 205 4.07 -13.06 42.70
CA ALA A 205 2.62 -12.91 42.84
C ALA A 205 1.82 -13.61 41.72
N LEU A 206 2.45 -13.84 40.56
CA LEU A 206 1.87 -14.57 39.43
C LEU A 206 2.86 -15.65 38.96
N SER A 207 2.35 -16.85 38.70
CA SER A 207 3.15 -17.92 38.11
C SER A 207 3.51 -17.60 36.64
N PRO A 208 4.61 -18.15 36.10
CA PRO A 208 4.99 -17.99 34.70
C PRO A 208 3.86 -18.34 33.72
N GLY A 209 3.11 -19.41 34.01
CA GLY A 209 1.95 -19.82 33.21
C GLY A 209 0.83 -18.77 33.21
N MET A 210 0.53 -18.16 34.36
CA MET A 210 -0.50 -17.12 34.46
C MET A 210 -0.08 -15.84 33.70
N LEU A 211 1.18 -15.43 33.83
CA LEU A 211 1.73 -14.31 33.05
C LEU A 211 1.67 -14.57 31.55
N ALA A 212 2.05 -15.77 31.11
CA ALA A 212 1.99 -16.15 29.70
C ALA A 212 0.56 -16.09 29.16
N ILE A 213 -0.43 -16.60 29.90
CA ILE A 213 -1.85 -16.53 29.52
C ILE A 213 -2.32 -15.08 29.45
N LEU A 214 -2.04 -14.27 30.48
CA LEU A 214 -2.47 -12.87 30.54
C LEU A 214 -1.90 -12.06 29.36
N VAL A 215 -0.59 -12.14 29.12
CA VAL A 215 0.05 -11.44 28.01
C VAL A 215 -0.49 -11.92 26.67
N SER A 216 -0.72 -13.23 26.52
CA SER A 216 -1.27 -13.81 25.29
C SER A 216 -2.69 -13.31 25.01
N CYS A 217 -3.55 -13.28 26.03
CA CYS A 217 -4.91 -12.75 25.92
C CYS A 217 -4.91 -11.27 25.54
N VAL A 218 -4.10 -10.44 26.22
CA VAL A 218 -3.98 -9.01 25.89
C VAL A 218 -3.48 -8.83 24.46
N ALA A 219 -2.46 -9.57 24.05
CA ALA A 219 -1.92 -9.47 22.70
C ALA A 219 -2.89 -9.97 21.62
N PHE A 220 -3.68 -11.00 21.93
CA PHE A 220 -4.79 -11.46 21.08
C PHE A 220 -5.85 -10.38 20.91
N LEU A 221 -6.30 -9.77 22.02
CA LEU A 221 -7.33 -8.72 22.01
C LEU A 221 -6.87 -7.50 21.23
N VAL A 222 -5.64 -7.03 21.46
CA VAL A 222 -5.06 -5.91 20.72
C VAL A 222 -5.00 -6.22 19.22
N SER A 223 -4.48 -7.40 18.84
CA SER A 223 -4.40 -7.81 17.43
C SER A 223 -5.79 -7.94 16.79
N GLY A 224 -6.75 -8.54 17.51
CA GLY A 224 -8.14 -8.67 17.09
C GLY A 224 -8.83 -7.33 16.88
N LEU A 225 -8.59 -6.36 17.78
CA LEU A 225 -9.12 -5.00 17.65
C LEU A 225 -8.60 -4.31 16.38
N PHE A 226 -7.30 -4.42 16.07
CA PHE A 226 -6.76 -3.84 14.83
C PHE A 226 -7.34 -4.51 13.58
N LEU A 227 -7.52 -5.82 13.61
CA LEU A 227 -8.14 -6.55 12.49
C LEU A 227 -9.59 -6.08 12.31
N LEU A 228 -10.39 -6.09 13.37
CA LEU A 228 -11.80 -5.68 13.35
C LEU A 228 -12.01 -4.20 13.01
N ALA A 229 -11.09 -3.32 13.43
CA ALA A 229 -11.22 -1.89 13.17
C ALA A 229 -10.77 -1.49 11.76
N LEU A 230 -9.72 -2.13 11.22
CA LEU A 230 -9.06 -1.67 10.00
C LEU A 230 -9.40 -2.48 8.74
N VAL A 231 -9.82 -3.75 8.87
CA VAL A 231 -10.20 -4.60 7.73
C VAL A 231 -11.60 -4.26 7.20
N PRO A 232 -12.69 -4.24 8.00
CA PRO A 232 -14.05 -3.98 7.50
C PRO A 232 -14.22 -2.59 6.89
N ALA A 233 -13.43 -1.61 7.33
CA ALA A 233 -13.41 -0.27 6.72
C ALA A 233 -13.05 -0.30 5.21
N GLN A 234 -12.52 -1.41 4.68
CA GLN A 234 -12.33 -1.60 3.23
C GLN A 234 -13.61 -2.03 2.52
N GLU A 235 -14.30 -3.03 3.07
CA GLU A 235 -15.53 -3.58 2.51
C GLU A 235 -16.61 -2.51 2.51
N ASP A 236 -16.77 -1.78 3.61
CA ASP A 236 -17.73 -0.69 3.73
C ASP A 236 -17.53 0.42 2.68
N GLN A 237 -16.27 0.77 2.36
CA GLN A 237 -15.97 1.76 1.32
C GLN A 237 -16.23 1.23 -0.10
N THR A 238 -15.96 -0.06 -0.32
CA THR A 238 -16.17 -0.71 -1.62
C THR A 238 -17.67 -0.89 -1.87
N ASP A 239 -18.42 -1.34 -0.87
CA ASP A 239 -19.87 -1.55 -0.94
C ASP A 239 -20.62 -0.22 -1.06
N ARG A 240 -20.24 0.81 -0.29
CA ARG A 240 -20.80 2.16 -0.47
C ARG A 240 -20.50 2.72 -1.86
N GLY A 241 -19.32 2.45 -2.41
CA GLY A 241 -18.97 2.81 -3.77
C GLY A 241 -19.83 2.09 -4.82
N MET A 242 -20.08 0.79 -4.63
CA MET A 242 -20.94 -0.01 -5.50
C MET A 242 -22.41 0.43 -5.44
N VAL A 243 -22.96 0.62 -4.23
CA VAL A 243 -24.34 1.11 -4.04
C VAL A 243 -24.52 2.52 -4.61
N ARG A 244 -23.55 3.42 -4.38
CA ARG A 244 -23.57 4.77 -4.97
C ARG A 244 -23.54 4.70 -6.50
N ASN A 245 -22.70 3.84 -7.08
CA ASN A 245 -22.63 3.67 -8.53
C ASN A 245 -23.94 3.10 -9.11
N GLN A 246 -24.56 2.13 -8.45
CA GLN A 246 -25.85 1.57 -8.87
C GLN A 246 -26.98 2.62 -8.82
N GLN A 247 -27.05 3.42 -7.75
CA GLN A 247 -28.01 4.52 -7.64
C GLN A 247 -27.79 5.57 -8.74
N LEU A 248 -26.53 5.92 -9.02
CA LEU A 248 -26.20 6.84 -10.10
C LEU A 248 -26.58 6.28 -11.48
N GLU A 249 -26.41 4.99 -11.72
CA GLU A 249 -26.85 4.30 -12.94
C GLU A 249 -28.37 4.31 -13.09
N GLU A 250 -29.13 4.07 -12.01
CA GLU A 250 -30.59 4.15 -12.01
C GLU A 250 -31.10 5.56 -12.29
N GLU A 251 -30.51 6.58 -11.63
CA GLU A 251 -30.82 7.99 -11.90
C GLU A 251 -30.49 8.39 -13.35
N LEU A 252 -29.40 7.86 -13.92
CA LEU A 252 -29.01 8.09 -15.30
C LEU A 252 -29.96 7.43 -16.30
N ARG A 253 -30.44 6.22 -16.01
CA ARG A 253 -31.45 5.53 -16.83
C ARG A 253 -32.77 6.28 -16.82
N ALA A 254 -33.27 6.66 -15.65
CA ALA A 254 -34.50 7.46 -15.51
C ALA A 254 -34.43 8.80 -16.25
N ALA A 255 -33.29 9.52 -16.15
CA ALA A 255 -33.09 10.80 -16.86
C ALA A 255 -32.95 10.64 -18.38
N SER A 256 -32.53 9.47 -18.87
CA SER A 256 -32.41 9.18 -20.29
C SER A 256 -33.77 8.85 -20.91
N GLU A 257 -34.61 8.08 -20.19
CA GLU A 257 -35.98 7.77 -20.59
C GLU A 257 -36.86 9.02 -20.68
N ASP A 258 -36.74 9.95 -19.72
CA ASP A 258 -37.48 11.22 -19.73
C ASP A 258 -37.09 12.12 -20.93
N LYS A 259 -35.79 12.19 -21.26
CA LYS A 259 -35.32 12.91 -22.45
C LYS A 259 -35.76 12.25 -23.76
N GLN A 260 -35.87 10.93 -23.80
CA GLN A 260 -36.29 10.20 -24.99
C GLN A 260 -37.81 10.35 -25.22
N GLY A 261 -38.61 10.37 -24.14
CA GLY A 261 -40.04 10.71 -24.18
C GLY A 261 -40.31 12.15 -24.61
N GLN A 262 -39.55 13.12 -24.08
CA GLN A 262 -39.66 14.53 -24.47
C GLN A 262 -39.20 14.78 -25.91
N SER A 263 -38.17 14.07 -26.37
CA SER A 263 -37.69 14.15 -27.76
C SER A 263 -38.69 13.53 -28.74
N ALA A 264 -39.35 12.42 -28.37
CA ALA A 264 -40.41 11.81 -29.18
C ALA A 264 -41.64 12.73 -29.28
N GLN A 265 -42.04 13.39 -28.19
CA GLN A 265 -43.12 14.37 -28.20
C GLN A 265 -42.76 15.64 -29.01
N ALA A 266 -41.52 16.12 -28.94
CA ALA A 266 -41.06 17.26 -29.73
C ALA A 266 -41.00 16.95 -31.24
N VAL A 267 -40.59 15.73 -31.63
CA VAL A 267 -40.59 15.29 -33.05
C VAL A 267 -42.02 15.15 -33.59
N MET A 268 -42.97 14.68 -32.78
CA MET A 268 -44.39 14.62 -33.18
C MET A 268 -45.03 16.01 -33.28
N ALA A 269 -44.62 16.97 -32.44
CA ALA A 269 -45.12 18.36 -32.49
C ALA A 269 -44.58 19.16 -33.69
N VAL A 270 -43.40 18.82 -34.21
CA VAL A 270 -42.78 19.49 -35.38
C VAL A 270 -43.33 18.97 -36.71
N SER A 271 -43.91 17.76 -36.75
CA SER A 271 -44.47 17.16 -37.97
C SER A 271 -45.77 17.83 -38.48
N GLY A 272 -46.29 18.84 -37.78
CA GLY A 272 -47.59 19.46 -38.08
C GLY A 272 -47.57 20.68 -39.00
N LYS A 273 -46.41 21.23 -39.38
CA LYS A 273 -46.38 22.45 -40.23
C LYS A 273 -45.31 22.40 -41.34
N THR A 274 -45.86 22.52 -42.56
CA THR A 274 -45.24 22.93 -43.83
C THR A 274 -44.29 21.94 -44.52
N ALA A 275 -44.90 21.16 -45.42
CA ALA A 275 -44.29 20.56 -46.59
C ALA A 275 -43.84 21.63 -47.59
N SER A 276 -42.56 22.00 -47.57
CA SER A 276 -41.88 22.75 -48.64
C SER A 276 -40.39 22.85 -48.31
N GLY A 277 -39.59 21.88 -48.78
CA GLY A 277 -38.12 21.94 -48.61
C GLY A 277 -37.39 20.59 -48.51
N LEU A 278 -38.04 19.47 -48.83
CA LEU A 278 -37.55 18.11 -48.54
C LEU A 278 -36.87 17.40 -49.71
N GLN A 279 -36.18 18.14 -50.59
CA GLN A 279 -35.42 17.52 -51.68
C GLN A 279 -33.99 18.06 -51.87
N ALA A 280 -33.43 18.71 -50.85
CA ALA A 280 -32.02 19.10 -50.83
C ALA A 280 -31.22 18.58 -49.61
N VAL A 281 -31.80 17.72 -48.75
CA VAL A 281 -31.11 17.22 -47.54
C VAL A 281 -30.80 15.70 -47.61
N ALA A 282 -31.09 15.04 -48.73
CA ALA A 282 -30.72 13.64 -48.97
C ALA A 282 -29.27 13.44 -49.46
N GLN A 283 -28.39 14.44 -49.32
CA GLN A 283 -26.97 14.33 -49.61
C GLN A 283 -26.12 14.87 -48.45
N ALA A 284 -25.74 13.99 -47.53
CA ALA A 284 -24.41 13.91 -46.91
C ALA A 284 -24.43 12.98 -45.69
N VAL A 285 -24.48 11.67 -45.93
CA VAL A 285 -23.69 10.77 -45.06
C VAL A 285 -22.24 10.91 -45.55
N ARG A 286 -21.48 11.81 -44.92
CA ARG A 286 -20.02 11.82 -45.01
C ARG A 286 -19.48 11.42 -43.63
N PRO A 287 -18.72 10.32 -43.50
CA PRO A 287 -17.91 10.10 -42.31
C PRO A 287 -16.70 11.04 -42.40
N GLY A 288 -16.73 12.10 -41.60
CA GLY A 288 -15.59 13.00 -41.41
C GLY A 288 -15.92 14.48 -41.50
N GLN A 289 -16.26 15.10 -40.37
CA GLN A 289 -15.41 16.15 -39.78
C GLN A 289 -15.86 16.52 -38.34
N PRO A 290 -14.91 16.94 -37.47
CA PRO A 290 -15.08 17.07 -36.02
C PRO A 290 -15.20 18.52 -35.51
N LEU A 291 -15.53 18.64 -34.20
CA LEU A 291 -15.21 19.70 -33.21
C LEU A 291 -16.40 20.46 -32.60
N GLY A 292 -16.50 20.36 -31.26
CA GLY A 292 -17.21 21.28 -30.35
C GLY A 292 -18.37 20.60 -29.62
N LYS A 293 -18.22 20.13 -28.37
CA LYS A 293 -17.74 20.88 -27.20
C LYS A 293 -16.76 20.02 -26.39
N GLY A 294 -15.51 20.49 -26.28
CA GLY A 294 -14.39 19.83 -25.59
C GLY A 294 -14.57 19.80 -24.07
N MET A 295 -15.55 19.03 -23.62
CA MET A 295 -15.86 18.81 -22.22
C MET A 295 -16.12 17.34 -21.96
N LEU A 296 -15.49 16.78 -20.92
CA LEU A 296 -15.83 15.46 -20.42
C LEU A 296 -16.75 15.57 -19.19
N PRO A 297 -17.73 14.67 -19.04
CA PRO A 297 -18.56 14.62 -17.84
C PRO A 297 -17.69 14.20 -16.65
N ILE A 298 -17.77 14.96 -15.57
CA ILE A 298 -17.12 14.63 -14.30
C ILE A 298 -18.11 14.71 -13.15
N GLU A 299 -17.84 13.94 -12.10
CA GLU A 299 -18.52 14.12 -10.82
C GLU A 299 -17.61 14.89 -9.87
N ARG A 300 -18.12 15.98 -9.31
CA ARG A 300 -17.44 16.84 -8.33
C ARG A 300 -18.39 17.06 -7.17
N ASP A 301 -17.99 16.65 -5.96
CA ASP A 301 -18.76 16.83 -4.72
C ASP A 301 -20.22 16.30 -4.81
N GLY A 302 -20.42 15.18 -5.53
CA GLY A 302 -21.74 14.59 -5.77
C GLY A 302 -22.58 15.28 -6.84
N GLN A 303 -22.04 16.28 -7.55
CA GLN A 303 -22.70 16.97 -8.65
C GLN A 303 -22.06 16.66 -10.01
N LYS A 304 -22.90 16.37 -11.01
CA LYS A 304 -22.49 16.17 -12.41
C LYS A 304 -22.07 17.51 -13.01
N THR A 305 -20.76 17.71 -13.13
CA THR A 305 -20.13 18.88 -13.74
C THR A 305 -19.44 18.46 -15.05
N LYS A 306 -18.95 19.43 -15.81
CA LYS A 306 -18.15 19.21 -17.01
C LYS A 306 -16.76 19.79 -16.81
N ILE A 307 -15.73 19.04 -17.16
CA ILE A 307 -14.34 19.53 -17.18
C ILE A 307 -13.92 19.81 -18.61
N GLY A 308 -13.21 20.92 -18.83
CA GLY A 308 -12.62 21.22 -20.12
C GLY A 308 -11.55 20.20 -20.47
N VAL A 309 -11.54 19.70 -21.71
CA VAL A 309 -10.53 18.73 -22.17
C VAL A 309 -9.10 19.28 -22.07
N LEU A 310 -8.91 20.61 -22.10
CA LEU A 310 -7.59 21.25 -21.95
C LEU A 310 -7.03 21.21 -20.53
N ASP A 311 -7.90 21.03 -19.54
CA ASP A 311 -7.53 20.93 -18.12
C ASP A 311 -7.11 19.51 -17.75
N ILE A 312 -7.33 18.53 -18.64
CA ILE A 312 -7.04 17.13 -18.39
C ILE A 312 -5.60 16.79 -18.78
N TYR A 313 -4.88 16.17 -17.85
CA TYR A 313 -3.50 15.72 -18.00
C TYR A 313 -3.45 14.23 -18.35
N ALA A 314 -4.26 13.42 -17.67
CA ALA A 314 -4.36 11.98 -17.93
C ALA A 314 -5.74 11.41 -17.63
N ILE A 315 -6.01 10.25 -18.23
CA ILE A 315 -7.21 9.46 -18.04
C ILE A 315 -6.78 8.02 -17.75
N HIS A 316 -7.30 7.46 -16.66
CA HIS A 316 -7.05 6.10 -16.21
C HIS A 316 -8.33 5.27 -16.32
N ALA A 317 -8.24 4.07 -16.88
CA ALA A 317 -9.36 3.13 -16.90
C ALA A 317 -9.48 2.40 -15.56
N ASP A 318 -10.67 2.42 -14.98
CA ASP A 318 -11.01 1.70 -13.76
C ASP A 318 -12.30 0.92 -14.00
N ALA A 319 -12.16 -0.37 -14.30
CA ALA A 319 -13.24 -1.24 -14.78
C ALA A 319 -14.01 -0.65 -15.98
N HIS A 320 -15.27 -0.26 -15.77
CA HIS A 320 -16.18 0.26 -16.80
C HIS A 320 -16.21 1.79 -16.90
N TYR A 321 -15.51 2.48 -16.01
CA TYR A 321 -15.44 3.94 -15.95
C TYR A 321 -14.00 4.44 -16.06
N THR A 322 -13.81 5.76 -16.00
CA THR A 322 -12.48 6.37 -16.04
C THR A 322 -12.27 7.38 -14.92
N ARG A 323 -11.02 7.57 -14.52
CA ARG A 323 -10.60 8.67 -13.63
C ARG A 323 -9.79 9.67 -14.44
N LEU A 324 -10.15 10.95 -14.35
CA LEU A 324 -9.46 12.06 -15.02
C LEU A 324 -8.54 12.75 -14.02
N TYR A 325 -7.32 13.06 -14.41
CA TYR A 325 -6.37 13.81 -13.61
C TYR A 325 -6.11 15.17 -14.24
N ASP A 326 -6.18 16.25 -13.45
CA ASP A 326 -5.98 17.64 -13.90
C ASP A 326 -4.62 18.25 -13.51
N GLY A 327 -3.75 17.47 -12.86
CA GLY A 327 -2.48 17.97 -12.30
C GLY A 327 -2.53 18.25 -10.80
N SER A 328 -3.72 18.27 -10.19
CA SER A 328 -3.93 18.47 -8.76
C SER A 328 -4.75 17.36 -8.11
N ARG A 329 -5.82 16.90 -8.76
CA ARG A 329 -6.79 15.95 -8.20
C ARG A 329 -7.30 14.98 -9.26
N GLU A 330 -7.90 13.88 -8.81
CA GLU A 330 -8.60 12.93 -9.67
C GLU A 330 -10.11 13.18 -9.64
N PHE A 331 -10.75 13.10 -10.79
CA PHE A 331 -12.20 13.20 -10.97
C PHE A 331 -12.76 11.89 -11.52
N PHE A 332 -13.94 11.52 -11.05
CA PHE A 332 -14.68 10.41 -11.61
C PHE A 332 -15.31 10.83 -12.94
N CYS A 333 -15.15 10.00 -13.97
CA CYS A 333 -15.81 10.13 -15.26
C CYS A 333 -16.54 8.83 -15.60
N PRO A 334 -17.86 8.87 -15.84
CA PRO A 334 -18.66 7.66 -16.05
C PRO A 334 -18.39 6.97 -17.40
N LEU A 335 -17.63 7.60 -18.29
CA LEU A 335 -17.30 7.03 -19.60
C LEU A 335 -16.24 5.95 -19.47
N SER A 336 -16.37 4.88 -20.24
CA SER A 336 -15.30 3.92 -20.44
C SER A 336 -14.11 4.57 -21.14
N ILE A 337 -12.93 3.96 -21.03
CA ILE A 337 -11.72 4.51 -21.67
C ILE A 337 -11.85 4.66 -23.19
N SER A 338 -12.60 3.79 -23.86
CA SER A 338 -12.79 3.86 -25.31
C SER A 338 -13.77 4.98 -25.69
N GLU A 339 -14.81 5.20 -24.90
CA GLU A 339 -15.76 6.31 -25.11
C GLU A 339 -15.11 7.66 -24.82
N ALA A 340 -14.31 7.74 -23.76
CA ALA A 340 -13.49 8.92 -23.47
C ALA A 340 -12.50 9.18 -24.63
N GLU A 341 -11.84 8.15 -25.17
CA GLU A 341 -10.91 8.29 -26.31
C GLU A 341 -11.58 8.90 -27.56
N GLN A 342 -12.83 8.55 -27.85
CA GLN A 342 -13.57 9.07 -29.00
C GLN A 342 -13.93 10.56 -28.87
N GLN A 343 -14.02 11.07 -27.64
CA GLN A 343 -14.38 12.47 -27.37
C GLN A 343 -13.14 13.39 -27.28
N LEU A 344 -11.93 12.85 -27.40
CA LEU A 344 -10.68 13.59 -27.25
C LEU A 344 -10.02 13.82 -28.61
N ASP A 345 -9.32 14.96 -28.77
CA ASP A 345 -8.50 15.19 -29.98
C ASP A 345 -7.30 14.22 -29.99
N PRO A 346 -7.19 13.32 -31.00
CA PRO A 346 -6.08 12.36 -31.11
C PRO A 346 -4.69 12.99 -31.32
N ARG A 347 -4.63 14.29 -31.63
CA ARG A 347 -3.40 15.07 -31.73
C ARG A 347 -2.85 15.43 -30.34
N THR A 348 -3.75 15.68 -29.39
CA THR A 348 -3.41 16.10 -28.03
C THR A 348 -3.35 14.90 -27.09
N PHE A 349 -4.38 14.07 -27.11
CA PHE A 349 -4.55 12.91 -26.23
C PHE A 349 -4.11 11.63 -26.92
N ASN A 350 -3.26 10.88 -26.23
CA ASN A 350 -2.62 9.69 -26.76
C ASN A 350 -2.84 8.52 -25.82
N ARG A 351 -3.41 7.43 -26.32
CA ARG A 351 -3.54 6.21 -25.53
C ARG A 351 -2.21 5.48 -25.42
N VAL A 352 -1.50 5.69 -24.31
CA VAL A 352 -0.15 5.17 -24.05
C VAL A 352 -0.14 3.74 -23.48
N HIS A 353 -1.23 3.32 -22.85
CA HIS A 353 -1.43 1.98 -22.31
C HIS A 353 -2.86 1.49 -22.59
N ARG A 354 -3.13 0.18 -22.43
CA ARG A 354 -4.52 -0.34 -22.55
C ARG A 354 -5.50 0.38 -21.62
N SER A 355 -4.99 0.86 -20.48
CA SER A 355 -5.75 1.54 -19.42
C SER A 355 -5.36 3.02 -19.20
N HIS A 356 -4.56 3.64 -20.09
CA HIS A 356 -4.16 5.04 -19.90
C HIS A 356 -4.18 5.84 -21.21
N ILE A 357 -4.78 7.03 -21.15
CA ILE A 357 -4.70 8.10 -22.16
C ILE A 357 -4.03 9.31 -21.51
N VAL A 358 -3.10 9.94 -22.22
CA VAL A 358 -2.31 11.06 -21.69
C VAL A 358 -2.31 12.22 -22.66
N ASN A 359 -2.45 13.43 -22.13
CA ASN A 359 -2.15 14.66 -22.85
C ASN A 359 -0.63 14.85 -22.94
N LEU A 360 -0.04 14.60 -24.12
CA LEU A 360 1.42 14.61 -24.27
C LEU A 360 2.04 15.99 -24.04
N SER A 361 1.27 17.08 -24.16
CA SER A 361 1.74 18.44 -23.89
C SER A 361 2.01 18.71 -22.40
N ARG A 362 1.43 17.89 -21.51
CA ARG A 362 1.60 17.98 -20.05
C ARG A 362 2.68 17.05 -19.50
N VAL A 363 3.43 16.37 -20.37
CA VAL A 363 4.55 15.49 -19.97
C VAL A 363 5.80 16.34 -19.71
N VAL A 364 6.38 16.24 -18.51
CA VAL A 364 7.60 16.94 -18.12
C VAL A 364 8.84 16.14 -18.52
N SER A 365 8.82 14.84 -18.25
CA SER A 365 9.91 13.95 -18.59
C SER A 365 9.39 12.54 -18.87
N TYR A 366 10.23 11.73 -19.53
CA TYR A 366 9.92 10.33 -19.79
C TYR A 366 11.18 9.49 -19.60
N LYS A 367 11.03 8.28 -19.07
CA LYS A 367 12.12 7.33 -18.87
C LYS A 367 11.77 5.97 -19.44
N ARG A 368 12.78 5.26 -19.94
CA ARG A 368 12.63 3.86 -20.33
C ARG A 368 12.55 2.99 -19.07
N SER A 369 11.67 2.01 -19.08
CA SER A 369 11.44 1.10 -17.94
C SER A 369 11.11 -0.28 -18.50
N GLY A 370 12.10 -1.17 -18.56
CA GLY A 370 12.00 -2.46 -19.26
C GLY A 370 11.74 -2.30 -20.77
N ASP A 371 10.79 -3.08 -21.28
CA ASP A 371 10.37 -3.06 -22.71
C ASP A 371 9.39 -1.93 -23.06
N GLY A 372 8.95 -1.16 -22.07
CA GLY A 372 8.07 0.00 -22.25
C GLY A 372 8.73 1.29 -21.78
N GLY A 373 7.91 2.19 -21.27
CA GLY A 373 8.38 3.45 -20.67
C GLY A 373 7.46 3.95 -19.57
N VAL A 374 7.87 5.02 -18.92
CA VAL A 374 7.08 5.74 -17.93
C VAL A 374 7.14 7.22 -18.27
N LEU A 375 5.98 7.87 -18.33
CA LEU A 375 5.84 9.31 -18.47
C LEU A 375 5.67 9.92 -17.09
N ILE A 376 6.27 11.08 -16.87
CA ILE A 376 6.08 11.90 -15.67
C ILE A 376 5.32 13.15 -16.10
N LEU A 377 4.13 13.35 -15.54
CA LEU A 377 3.25 14.46 -15.86
C LEU A 377 3.57 15.67 -14.98
N ALA A 378 3.29 16.87 -15.50
CA ALA A 378 3.27 18.09 -14.72
C ALA A 378 2.14 18.02 -13.67
N GLY A 379 2.33 18.66 -12.52
CA GLY A 379 1.36 18.65 -11.42
C GLY A 379 2.05 18.75 -10.06
N GLN A 380 1.27 18.93 -8.98
CA GLN A 380 1.83 19.13 -7.63
C GLN A 380 2.60 17.90 -7.10
N GLU A 381 2.22 16.69 -7.51
CA GLU A 381 2.84 15.43 -7.04
C GLU A 381 3.57 14.62 -8.14
N GLY A 382 3.59 15.11 -9.39
CA GLY A 382 4.32 14.47 -10.49
C GLY A 382 3.85 13.03 -10.82
N GLN A 383 2.58 12.87 -11.22
CA GLN A 383 1.99 11.55 -11.51
C GLN A 383 2.77 10.79 -12.59
N SER A 384 3.09 9.52 -12.30
CA SER A 384 3.82 8.63 -13.21
C SER A 384 2.88 7.67 -13.97
N VAL A 385 2.88 7.74 -15.30
CA VAL A 385 1.99 6.93 -16.17
C VAL A 385 2.79 5.90 -16.97
N PRO A 386 2.44 4.59 -16.92
CA PRO A 386 3.12 3.56 -17.70
C PRO A 386 2.76 3.61 -19.19
N VAL A 387 3.73 3.30 -20.05
CA VAL A 387 3.58 3.18 -21.50
C VAL A 387 3.85 1.73 -21.92
N SER A 388 2.92 1.16 -22.69
CA SER A 388 3.03 -0.21 -23.20
C SER A 388 4.17 -0.37 -24.22
N ARG A 389 4.76 -1.57 -24.28
CA ARG A 389 5.87 -1.92 -25.21
C ARG A 389 5.55 -1.59 -26.67
N SER A 390 4.34 -1.94 -27.12
CA SER A 390 3.90 -1.74 -28.50
C SER A 390 3.64 -0.29 -28.86
N ARG A 391 3.44 0.59 -27.87
CA ARG A 391 3.12 2.01 -28.09
C ARG A 391 4.27 2.95 -27.77
N TRP A 392 5.32 2.45 -27.10
CA TRP A 392 6.48 3.24 -26.68
C TRP A 392 7.17 3.98 -27.84
N GLY A 393 7.44 3.30 -28.95
CA GLY A 393 8.10 3.91 -30.11
C GLY A 393 7.32 5.11 -30.66
N ARG A 394 6.01 4.95 -30.84
CA ARG A 394 5.10 6.01 -31.33
C ARG A 394 4.98 7.17 -30.35
N VAL A 395 4.86 6.89 -29.05
CA VAL A 395 4.77 7.93 -28.00
C VAL A 395 6.07 8.73 -27.92
N LYS A 396 7.23 8.08 -27.97
CA LYS A 396 8.54 8.74 -27.95
C LYS A 396 8.75 9.64 -29.17
N ALA A 397 8.34 9.19 -30.36
CA ALA A 397 8.41 10.01 -31.58
C ALA A 397 7.54 11.28 -31.46
N ARG A 398 6.31 11.15 -30.96
CA ARG A 398 5.41 12.31 -30.72
C ARG A 398 5.95 13.27 -29.66
N LEU A 399 6.54 12.78 -28.57
CA LEU A 399 7.16 13.63 -27.54
C LEU A 399 8.38 14.39 -28.07
N LYS A 400 9.19 13.78 -28.94
CA LYS A 400 10.31 14.47 -29.61
C LYS A 400 9.83 15.59 -30.53
N ALA A 401 8.79 15.35 -31.33
CA ALA A 401 8.21 16.36 -32.20
C ALA A 401 7.63 17.55 -31.40
N LEU A 402 6.96 17.29 -30.28
CA LEU A 402 6.43 18.33 -29.39
C LEU A 402 7.54 19.15 -28.69
N GLY A 403 8.66 18.51 -28.34
CA GLY A 403 9.83 19.18 -27.76
C GLY A 403 10.54 20.11 -28.76
N GLN A 404 10.61 19.73 -30.03
CA GLN A 404 11.20 20.56 -31.10
C GLN A 404 10.34 21.79 -31.40
N ASN A 405 9.01 21.67 -31.40
CA ASN A 405 8.10 22.81 -31.60
C ASN A 405 8.15 23.85 -30.47
N ARG A 406 8.42 23.44 -29.22
CA ARG A 406 8.58 24.40 -28.10
C ARG A 406 9.84 25.27 -28.20
N HIS A 407 10.88 24.80 -28.88
CA HIS A 407 12.10 25.57 -29.10
C HIS A 407 11.98 26.56 -30.28
N GLN A 408 11.10 26.30 -31.26
CA GLN A 408 10.87 27.22 -32.39
C GLN A 408 9.89 28.35 -32.08
N SER A 409 8.96 28.17 -31.12
CA SER A 409 8.00 29.22 -30.74
C SER A 409 8.58 30.34 -29.87
N HIS A 410 9.80 30.18 -29.36
CA HIS A 410 10.43 31.19 -28.49
C HIS A 410 11.35 32.19 -29.24
N THR A 411 11.59 31.98 -30.54
CA THR A 411 12.48 32.81 -31.38
C THR A 411 11.73 33.68 -32.41
N GLY A 412 10.41 33.81 -32.31
CA GLY A 412 9.56 34.48 -33.32
C GLY A 412 9.03 35.88 -32.98
N HIS A 413 9.43 36.48 -31.85
CA HIS A 413 9.06 37.85 -31.49
C HIS A 413 10.30 38.67 -31.13
N GLU A 414 11.13 38.98 -32.12
CA GLU A 414 11.94 40.19 -32.12
C GLU A 414 11.39 41.13 -33.19
N GLN A 415 10.72 42.18 -32.72
CA GLN A 415 10.36 43.34 -33.50
C GLN A 415 11.62 44.23 -33.58
N PRO A 416 11.96 44.81 -34.75
CA PRO A 416 13.23 45.49 -34.95
C PRO A 416 13.22 46.86 -34.26
N ALA A 417 14.15 47.07 -33.33
CA ALA A 417 14.46 48.42 -32.84
C ALA A 417 15.18 49.19 -33.94
N ALA A 418 14.50 50.19 -34.48
CA ALA A 418 15.04 51.15 -35.41
C ALA A 418 16.14 51.99 -34.76
N ALA A 419 17.21 52.18 -35.51
CA ALA A 419 18.23 53.18 -35.27
C ALA A 419 17.65 54.59 -35.41
N GLN A 420 17.91 55.45 -34.42
CA GLN A 420 18.56 56.78 -34.55
C GLN A 420 18.55 57.49 -33.20
#